data_AF-A0A935ZWX9-F1
#
_entry.id   AF-A0A935ZWX9-F1
#
_cell.length_a   1.000
_cell.length_b   1.000
_cell.length_c   1.000
_cell.angle_alpha   90.00
_cell.angle_beta   90.00
_cell.angle_gamma   90.00
#
_symmetry.space_group_name_H-M   'P 1'
#
loop_
_entity.id
_entity.type
_entity.pdbx_description
1 polymer ?
#
loop_
_entity_poly.entity_id
_entity_poly.type
_entity_poly.pdbx_seq_one_letter_code
_entity_poly.pdbx_strand_id
1 'polypeptide(L)'
;MAQSGGRFGKDHEFYKPYEDLHLSVGAFDGGQCVGAHEYYYKQRDSCSYRWQAVHRATGSDRALYGPVSPAFSSPAPATAANYLRNRALTGAPGPVQTSQAGRAYQVVQGQPFRTAFSPWSNNAHHLLADAELQNGIIDATGGFPVVEQMIVQGLLEKQYNVNLWKNMMILPQEYDVGCRIQLPTHPAGDSHPSYSAKVKAGVDAALTPYKAVVEAVKKGDKTHPNPDPVDIKAALEALSMALHAGVVALRPLVIAACGTNDQISINSFASQVGTSIGV
;
A
#
# COMPACT_ATOMS: atom_id res chain seq x y z
N MET A 1 -15.00 37.72 -48.31
CA MET A 1 -15.66 36.84 -47.34
C MET A 1 -14.57 36.08 -46.59
N ALA A 2 -14.18 36.59 -45.41
CA ALA A 2 -13.20 35.93 -44.56
C ALA A 2 -13.94 34.93 -43.67
N GLN A 3 -13.61 33.64 -43.81
CA GLN A 3 -14.11 32.60 -42.93
C GLN A 3 -13.49 32.83 -41.54
N SER A 4 -14.32 33.29 -40.60
CA SER A 4 -13.95 33.39 -39.20
C SER A 4 -13.77 31.98 -38.63
N GLY A 5 -12.51 31.63 -38.33
CA GLY A 5 -12.14 30.40 -37.66
C GLY A 5 -12.97 30.20 -36.39
N GLY A 6 -13.68 29.08 -36.34
CA GLY A 6 -14.43 28.66 -35.17
C GLY A 6 -13.51 28.56 -33.97
N ARG A 7 -13.90 29.23 -32.88
CA ARG A 7 -13.25 29.15 -31.57
C ARG A 7 -13.11 27.67 -31.18
N PHE A 8 -11.88 27.26 -30.94
CA PHE A 8 -11.57 26.02 -30.23
C PHE A 8 -12.36 26.03 -28.90
N GLY A 9 -12.99 24.89 -28.60
CA GLY A 9 -13.73 24.71 -27.36
C GLY A 9 -12.83 24.98 -26.16
N LYS A 10 -13.44 25.47 -25.06
CA LYS A 10 -12.79 25.82 -23.79
C LYS A 10 -11.53 24.98 -23.56
N ASP A 11 -10.39 25.65 -23.54
CA ASP A 11 -9.09 25.05 -23.27
C ASP A 11 -9.21 24.10 -22.08
N HIS A 12 -8.81 22.83 -22.26
CA HIS A 12 -8.55 21.99 -21.11
C HIS A 12 -7.59 22.78 -20.22
N GLU A 13 -7.94 23.00 -18.95
CA GLU A 13 -7.02 23.58 -17.97
C GLU A 13 -5.70 22.79 -18.11
N PHE A 14 -4.62 23.49 -18.43
CA PHE A 14 -3.36 22.84 -18.80
C PHE A 14 -2.99 21.82 -17.73
N TYR A 15 -2.77 20.56 -18.14
CA TYR A 15 -2.39 19.49 -17.22
C TYR A 15 -1.13 19.90 -16.47
N LYS A 16 -1.18 19.80 -15.14
CA LYS A 16 -0.01 20.06 -14.30
C LYS A 16 0.86 18.80 -14.27
N PRO A 17 2.19 18.93 -14.41
CA PRO A 17 3.11 17.83 -14.18
C PRO A 17 2.86 17.14 -12.84
N TYR A 18 3.17 15.84 -12.77
CA TYR A 18 3.05 15.06 -11.53
C TYR A 18 3.82 15.73 -10.38
N GLU A 19 5.00 16.27 -10.68
CA GLU A 19 5.90 16.93 -9.73
C GLU A 19 5.27 18.18 -9.09
N ASP A 20 4.35 18.84 -9.80
CA ASP A 20 3.67 20.05 -9.32
C ASP A 20 2.47 19.72 -8.43
N LEU A 21 1.93 18.51 -8.55
CA LEU A 21 0.76 18.04 -7.79
C LEU A 21 1.13 17.10 -6.65
N HIS A 22 2.23 16.36 -6.76
CA HIS A 22 2.72 15.51 -5.68
C HIS A 22 3.08 16.36 -4.45
N LEU A 23 2.53 15.99 -3.30
CA LEU A 23 2.73 16.73 -2.06
C LEU A 23 2.98 15.78 -0.89
N SER A 24 4.18 15.85 -0.32
CA SER A 24 4.47 15.29 1.00
C SER A 24 4.18 16.31 2.09
N VAL A 25 3.45 15.91 3.12
CA VAL A 25 3.14 16.73 4.29
C VAL A 25 3.63 16.08 5.58
N GLY A 26 3.86 16.91 6.59
CA GLY A 26 4.29 16.49 7.93
C GLY A 26 3.23 15.82 8.80
N ALA A 27 2.15 15.31 8.19
CA ALA A 27 0.96 14.77 8.83
C ALA A 27 0.54 13.45 8.18
N PHE A 28 -0.31 12.67 8.85
CA PHE A 28 -0.79 11.39 8.32
C PHE A 28 -1.74 11.58 7.13
N ASP A 29 -2.60 12.60 7.18
CA ASP A 29 -3.55 12.95 6.13
C ASP A 29 -3.13 14.23 5.40
N GLY A 30 -3.72 14.46 4.21
CA GLY A 30 -3.55 15.68 3.41
C GLY A 30 -2.40 15.66 2.39
N GLY A 31 -1.60 14.58 2.36
CA GLY A 31 -0.60 14.34 1.31
C GLY A 31 -1.23 13.86 -0.01
N GLN A 32 -0.47 13.94 -1.09
CA GLN A 32 -0.91 13.64 -2.45
C GLN A 32 0.15 12.78 -3.13
N CYS A 33 -0.12 11.48 -3.32
CA CYS A 33 0.89 10.56 -3.84
C CYS A 33 0.24 9.32 -4.48
N VAL A 34 0.46 9.10 -5.77
CA VAL A 34 -0.05 7.89 -6.45
C VAL A 34 1.00 6.78 -6.56
N GLY A 35 2.23 6.98 -6.07
CA GLY A 35 3.33 6.00 -6.16
C GLY A 35 4.00 5.67 -4.83
N ALA A 36 4.65 4.51 -4.73
CA ALA A 36 5.35 4.07 -3.52
C ALA A 36 6.86 4.40 -3.53
N HIS A 37 7.22 5.69 -3.50
CA HIS A 37 8.63 6.11 -3.65
C HIS A 37 9.42 6.20 -2.33
N GLU A 38 8.79 6.52 -1.20
CA GLU A 38 9.49 6.65 0.10
C GLU A 38 9.44 5.34 0.88
N TYR A 39 10.38 4.44 0.54
CA TYR A 39 10.51 3.10 1.11
C TYR A 39 10.84 3.10 2.61
N TYR A 40 11.63 4.05 3.06
CA TYR A 40 12.18 4.06 4.41
C TYR A 40 11.18 4.66 5.41
N TYR A 41 11.33 4.29 6.69
CA TYR A 41 10.59 4.98 7.75
C TYR A 41 11.11 6.41 7.85
N LYS A 42 10.25 7.37 7.54
CA LYS A 42 10.54 8.79 7.62
C LYS A 42 9.40 9.46 8.37
N GLN A 43 9.67 9.79 9.62
CA GLN A 43 8.69 10.39 10.50
C GLN A 43 8.27 11.77 9.96
N ARG A 44 6.97 12.06 9.98
CA ARG A 44 6.38 13.29 9.41
C ARG A 44 6.61 13.40 7.90
N ASP A 45 6.44 12.29 7.18
CA ASP A 45 6.41 12.28 5.72
C ASP A 45 5.23 11.45 5.24
N SER A 46 4.20 12.10 4.72
CA SER A 46 2.97 11.42 4.28
C SER A 46 3.18 10.42 3.15
N CYS A 47 4.33 10.45 2.45
CA CYS A 47 4.71 9.48 1.42
C CYS A 47 5.40 8.25 2.00
N SER A 48 5.92 8.32 3.24
CA SER A 48 6.52 7.18 3.92
C SER A 48 5.45 6.17 4.31
N TYR A 49 5.25 5.16 3.46
CA TYR A 49 4.26 4.13 3.70
C TYR A 49 4.57 3.34 4.99
N ARG A 50 5.85 3.24 5.40
CA ARG A 50 6.22 2.60 6.67
C ARG A 50 5.83 3.47 7.87
N TRP A 51 5.98 4.79 7.80
CA TRP A 51 5.48 5.68 8.86
C TRP A 51 3.96 5.61 9.00
N GLN A 52 3.25 5.55 7.87
CA GLN A 52 1.80 5.38 7.80
C GLN A 52 1.34 4.01 8.34
N ALA A 53 2.06 2.93 8.01
CA ALA A 53 1.80 1.60 8.56
C ALA A 53 2.02 1.54 10.08
N VAL A 54 3.08 2.17 10.59
CA VAL A 54 3.34 2.29 12.04
C VAL A 54 2.21 3.05 12.73
N HIS A 55 1.71 4.13 12.11
CA HIS A 55 0.57 4.87 12.64
C HIS A 55 -0.67 3.99 12.80
N ARG A 56 -1.05 3.26 11.75
CA ARG A 56 -2.18 2.33 11.83
C ARG A 56 -1.97 1.27 12.90
N ALA A 57 -0.80 0.62 12.89
CA ALA A 57 -0.47 -0.49 13.78
C ALA A 57 -0.43 -0.09 15.27
N THR A 58 -0.04 1.14 15.57
CA THR A 58 0.00 1.66 16.94
C THR A 58 -1.27 2.42 17.35
N GLY A 59 -2.11 2.78 16.37
CA GLY A 59 -3.40 3.45 16.53
C GLY A 59 -4.58 2.47 16.38
N SER A 60 -5.30 2.56 15.26
CA SER A 60 -6.56 1.83 15.04
C SER A 60 -6.42 0.31 15.12
N ASP A 61 -5.27 -0.22 14.72
CA ASP A 61 -5.02 -1.66 14.66
C ASP A 61 -4.26 -2.16 15.90
N ARG A 62 -4.05 -1.33 16.93
CA ARG A 62 -3.24 -1.69 18.10
C ARG A 62 -3.64 -3.02 18.74
N ALA A 63 -4.93 -3.33 18.79
CA ALA A 63 -5.44 -4.58 19.33
C ALA A 63 -5.02 -5.82 18.51
N LEU A 64 -4.78 -5.67 17.20
CA LEU A 64 -4.36 -6.77 16.32
C LEU A 64 -2.94 -7.26 16.64
N TYR A 65 -2.05 -6.34 17.04
CA TYR A 65 -0.63 -6.63 17.29
C TYR A 65 -0.34 -6.96 18.76
N GLY A 66 -1.33 -6.81 19.65
CA GLY A 66 -1.17 -7.07 21.08
C GLY A 66 -0.13 -6.16 21.76
N PRO A 67 0.42 -6.56 22.92
CA PRO A 67 1.49 -5.83 23.57
C PRO A 67 2.78 -5.97 22.77
N VAL A 68 3.08 -4.96 21.95
CA VAL A 68 4.34 -4.87 21.23
C VAL A 68 5.37 -4.20 22.12
N SER A 69 6.32 -4.97 22.65
CA SER A 69 7.45 -4.38 23.40
C SER A 69 8.42 -3.70 22.43
N PRO A 70 8.95 -2.51 22.75
CA PRO A 70 10.04 -1.88 22.00
C PRO A 70 11.37 -2.68 22.03
N ALA A 71 11.44 -3.77 22.80
CA ALA A 71 12.60 -4.64 22.89
C ALA A 71 12.25 -6.05 22.39
N PHE A 72 12.38 -6.28 21.08
CA PHE A 72 12.47 -7.64 20.53
C PHE A 72 13.46 -7.67 19.36
N SER A 73 14.25 -8.74 19.34
CA SER A 73 15.36 -9.02 18.44
C SER A 73 14.88 -9.78 17.21
N SER A 74 15.20 -9.30 16.00
CA SER A 74 15.48 -10.23 14.91
C SER A 74 16.83 -10.91 15.15
N PRO A 75 17.05 -12.14 14.64
CA PRO A 75 18.37 -12.73 14.62
C PRO A 75 19.35 -11.76 13.95
N ALA A 76 20.55 -11.62 14.54
CA ALA A 76 21.61 -10.81 13.99
C ALA A 76 21.80 -11.19 12.51
N PRO A 77 21.88 -10.21 11.61
CA PRO A 77 22.29 -10.48 10.25
C PRO A 77 23.60 -11.27 10.25
N ALA A 78 23.63 -12.44 9.62
CA ALA A 78 24.77 -13.36 9.63
C ALA A 78 26.07 -12.78 9.02
N THR A 79 25.98 -11.58 8.42
CA THR A 79 27.11 -10.89 7.77
C THR A 79 27.14 -9.40 8.14
N ALA A 80 28.34 -8.82 8.17
CA ALA A 80 28.54 -7.39 8.38
C ALA A 80 27.83 -6.51 7.34
N ALA A 81 27.63 -7.01 6.11
CA ALA A 81 26.90 -6.30 5.05
C ALA A 81 25.39 -6.19 5.35
N ASN A 82 24.79 -7.25 5.91
CA ASN A 82 23.39 -7.23 6.33
C ASN A 82 23.21 -6.37 7.59
N TYR A 83 24.23 -6.32 8.46
CA TYR A 83 24.27 -5.39 9.61
C TYR A 83 24.29 -3.91 9.19
N LEU A 84 25.13 -3.54 8.22
CA LEU A 84 25.20 -2.15 7.73
C LEU A 84 23.89 -1.70 7.06
N ARG A 85 23.22 -2.60 6.32
CA ARG A 85 21.88 -2.36 5.77
C ARG A 85 20.84 -2.14 6.87
N ASN A 86 20.88 -2.95 7.94
CA ASN A 86 19.93 -2.85 9.05
C ASN A 86 20.19 -1.61 9.94
N ARG A 87 21.45 -1.18 10.08
CA ARG A 87 21.85 0.04 10.82
C ARG A 87 21.35 1.33 10.14
N ALA A 88 21.29 1.35 8.81
CA ALA A 88 20.78 2.50 8.05
C ALA A 88 19.25 2.71 8.23
N LEU A 89 18.52 1.69 8.72
CA LEU A 89 17.06 1.68 8.79
C LEU A 89 16.46 2.21 10.12
N THR A 90 17.27 2.87 10.95
CA THR A 90 16.92 3.68 12.15
C THR A 90 16.65 2.93 13.46
N GLY A 91 17.74 2.70 14.19
CA GLY A 91 17.83 2.40 15.61
C GLY A 91 19.31 2.27 15.98
N ALA A 92 19.75 2.84 17.11
CA ALA A 92 21.11 2.59 17.58
C ALA A 92 21.25 1.07 17.86
N PRO A 93 22.33 0.41 17.44
CA PRO A 93 22.58 -0.96 17.86
C PRO A 93 22.56 -1.00 19.40
N GLY A 94 21.67 -1.80 19.97
CA GLY A 94 21.68 -2.09 21.40
C GLY A 94 22.68 -3.21 21.71
N PRO A 95 22.73 -3.68 22.98
CA PRO A 95 23.71 -4.66 23.41
C PRO A 95 23.57 -5.99 22.68
N VAL A 96 24.70 -6.62 22.37
CA VAL A 96 24.75 -8.00 21.88
C VAL A 96 24.39 -8.93 23.02
N GLN A 97 23.35 -9.75 22.84
CA GLN A 97 22.95 -10.83 23.73
C GLN A 97 23.25 -12.19 23.10
N THR A 98 23.90 -13.08 23.83
CA THR A 98 24.14 -14.46 23.40
C THR A 98 22.97 -15.32 23.86
N SER A 99 22.34 -16.08 22.96
CA SER A 99 21.33 -17.06 23.36
C SER A 99 21.96 -18.31 23.97
N GLN A 100 21.12 -19.11 24.64
CA GLN A 100 21.42 -20.38 25.31
C GLN A 100 22.06 -21.46 24.40
N ALA A 101 22.14 -21.24 23.08
CA ALA A 101 22.77 -22.12 22.09
C ALA A 101 24.08 -21.55 21.48
N GLY A 102 24.74 -20.58 22.14
CA GLY A 102 26.05 -20.06 21.72
C GLY A 102 26.04 -19.13 20.50
N ARG A 103 24.87 -18.82 19.94
CA ARG A 103 24.71 -17.82 18.87
C ARG A 103 24.57 -16.43 19.48
N ALA A 104 25.47 -15.52 19.11
CA ALA A 104 25.41 -14.11 19.45
C ALA A 104 24.34 -13.40 18.59
N TYR A 105 23.41 -12.71 19.23
CA TYR A 105 22.39 -11.88 18.59
C TYR A 105 22.57 -10.43 19.03
N GLN A 106 22.52 -9.48 18.12
CA GLN A 106 22.57 -8.06 18.48
C GLN A 106 21.16 -7.56 18.72
N VAL A 107 20.85 -7.12 19.95
CA VAL A 107 19.56 -6.48 20.22
C VAL A 107 19.61 -5.10 19.60
N VAL A 108 18.87 -4.83 18.54
CA VAL A 108 18.69 -3.45 18.08
C VAL A 108 17.63 -2.82 18.98
N GLN A 109 18.01 -1.84 19.79
CA GLN A 109 17.04 -1.05 20.55
C GLN A 109 16.40 -0.06 19.58
N GLY A 110 15.16 -0.35 19.18
CA GLY A 110 14.42 0.46 18.21
C GLY A 110 12.94 0.42 18.52
N GLN A 111 12.25 1.51 18.20
CA GLN A 111 10.79 1.53 18.30
C GLN A 111 10.20 0.47 17.35
N PRO A 112 9.14 -0.24 17.75
CA PRO A 112 8.55 -1.27 16.91
C PRO A 112 8.20 -0.76 15.52
N PHE A 113 8.33 -1.63 14.52
CA PHE A 113 7.83 -1.46 13.16
C PHE A 113 8.48 -0.38 12.28
N ARG A 114 9.37 0.45 12.85
CA ARG A 114 10.13 1.44 12.10
C ARG A 114 11.13 0.83 11.12
N THR A 115 11.43 -0.45 11.28
CA THR A 115 12.28 -1.22 10.37
C THR A 115 11.55 -2.50 9.96
N ALA A 116 12.01 -3.14 8.88
CA ALA A 116 11.51 -4.44 8.45
C ALA A 116 11.89 -5.60 9.39
N PHE A 117 12.58 -5.33 10.51
CA PHE A 117 13.17 -6.36 11.38
C PHE A 117 12.84 -6.18 12.86
N SER A 118 12.21 -5.08 13.25
CA SER A 118 11.82 -4.85 14.64
C SER A 118 10.32 -4.64 14.69
N PRO A 119 9.60 -5.25 15.64
CA PRO A 119 10.08 -6.16 16.71
C PRO A 119 10.36 -7.59 16.23
N TRP A 120 9.98 -7.90 15.00
CA TRP A 120 10.17 -9.17 14.29
C TRP A 120 10.27 -8.87 12.79
N SER A 121 10.64 -9.87 11.96
CA SER A 121 10.71 -9.67 10.51
C SER A 121 9.32 -9.35 9.95
N ASN A 122 9.16 -8.14 9.39
CA ASN A 122 7.87 -7.56 9.02
C ASN A 122 7.91 -6.81 7.69
N ASN A 123 6.76 -6.70 7.05
CA ASN A 123 6.53 -5.87 5.88
C ASN A 123 5.48 -4.80 6.20
N ALA A 124 5.81 -3.53 5.96
CA ALA A 124 4.78 -2.49 5.82
C ALA A 124 4.19 -2.66 4.41
N HIS A 125 3.02 -3.27 4.34
CA HIS A 125 2.41 -3.78 3.12
C HIS A 125 1.29 -2.86 2.64
N HIS A 126 1.32 -2.50 1.36
CA HIS A 126 0.19 -1.87 0.67
C HIS A 126 -0.88 -2.92 0.42
N LEU A 127 -2.09 -2.68 0.92
CA LEU A 127 -3.23 -3.56 0.68
C LEU A 127 -3.66 -3.45 -0.79
N LEU A 128 -3.97 -2.24 -1.24
CA LEU A 128 -4.02 -1.87 -2.65
C LEU A 128 -2.58 -1.59 -3.10
N ALA A 129 -1.94 -2.61 -3.69
CA ALA A 129 -0.56 -2.51 -4.14
C ALA A 129 -0.37 -1.43 -5.21
N ASP A 130 0.70 -0.64 -5.09
CA ASP A 130 1.07 0.42 -6.04
C ASP A 130 1.09 -0.09 -7.49
N ALA A 131 1.71 -1.24 -7.73
CA ALA A 131 1.75 -1.86 -9.07
C ALA A 131 0.34 -2.10 -9.65
N GLU A 132 -0.63 -2.53 -8.84
CA GLU A 132 -1.99 -2.78 -9.34
C GLU A 132 -2.76 -1.47 -9.58
N LEU A 133 -2.48 -0.41 -8.81
CA LEU A 133 -2.98 0.92 -9.13
C LEU A 133 -2.43 1.42 -10.47
N GLN A 134 -1.11 1.36 -10.65
CA GLN A 134 -0.46 1.81 -11.89
C GLN A 134 -0.95 1.00 -13.10
N ASN A 135 -1.01 -0.32 -12.98
CA ASN A 135 -1.52 -1.19 -14.04
C ASN A 135 -3.00 -0.89 -14.35
N GLY A 136 -3.84 -0.68 -13.32
CA GLY A 136 -5.24 -0.30 -13.51
C GLY A 136 -5.40 1.05 -14.21
N ILE A 137 -4.57 2.04 -13.88
CA ILE A 137 -4.53 3.32 -14.59
C ILE A 137 -4.16 3.10 -16.06
N ILE A 138 -3.05 2.40 -16.33
CA ILE A 138 -2.60 2.11 -17.69
C ILE A 138 -3.70 1.42 -18.50
N ASP A 139 -4.33 0.37 -17.96
CA ASP A 139 -5.40 -0.37 -18.64
C ASP A 139 -6.64 0.50 -18.87
N ALA A 140 -7.04 1.31 -17.88
CA ALA A 140 -8.19 2.19 -17.97
C ALA A 140 -8.01 3.27 -19.05
N THR A 141 -6.77 3.63 -19.39
CA THR A 141 -6.47 4.65 -20.39
C THR A 141 -6.47 4.14 -21.81
N GLY A 142 -6.36 2.81 -22.03
CA GLY A 142 -6.27 2.23 -23.37
C GLY A 142 -5.10 2.77 -24.21
N GLY A 143 -4.02 3.24 -23.55
CA GLY A 143 -2.86 3.83 -24.20
C GLY A 143 -3.01 5.31 -24.60
N PHE A 144 -4.01 6.02 -24.08
CA PHE A 144 -4.18 7.46 -24.28
C PHE A 144 -3.55 8.27 -23.13
N PRO A 145 -2.37 8.90 -23.33
CA PRO A 145 -1.66 9.60 -22.25
C PRO A 145 -2.45 10.76 -21.64
N VAL A 146 -3.32 11.38 -22.43
CA VAL A 146 -4.19 12.47 -21.94
C VAL A 146 -5.17 11.97 -20.87
N VAL A 147 -5.70 10.75 -21.02
CA VAL A 147 -6.62 10.17 -20.02
C VAL A 147 -5.86 9.75 -18.78
N GLU A 148 -4.61 9.30 -18.93
CA GLU A 148 -3.72 8.97 -17.81
C GLU A 148 -3.47 10.20 -16.94
N GLN A 149 -3.11 11.32 -17.58
CA GLN A 149 -2.92 12.60 -16.91
C GLN A 149 -4.19 13.06 -16.20
N MET A 150 -5.38 12.92 -16.82
CA MET A 150 -6.66 13.23 -16.17
C MET A 150 -6.89 12.41 -14.90
N ILE A 151 -6.59 11.11 -14.91
CA ILE A 151 -6.76 10.22 -13.74
C ILE A 151 -5.78 10.64 -12.64
N VAL A 152 -4.49 10.74 -12.97
CA VAL A 152 -3.44 11.04 -11.99
C VAL A 152 -3.64 12.42 -11.38
N GLN A 153 -3.89 13.45 -12.19
CA GLN A 153 -4.15 14.81 -11.71
C GLN A 153 -5.40 14.84 -10.82
N GLY A 154 -6.50 14.22 -11.25
CA GLY A 154 -7.73 14.17 -10.47
C GLY A 154 -7.52 13.53 -9.10
N LEU A 155 -6.79 12.41 -9.03
CA LEU A 155 -6.46 11.75 -7.77
C LEU A 155 -5.61 12.66 -6.86
N LEU A 156 -4.56 13.28 -7.39
CA LEU A 156 -3.68 14.15 -6.61
C LEU A 156 -4.39 15.41 -6.10
N GLU A 157 -5.16 16.09 -6.95
CA GLU A 157 -5.94 17.28 -6.59
C GLU A 157 -6.97 17.00 -5.48
N LYS A 158 -7.49 15.77 -5.42
CA LYS A 158 -8.37 15.32 -4.34
C LYS A 158 -7.64 14.71 -3.16
N GLN A 159 -6.31 14.84 -3.09
CA GLN A 159 -5.46 14.35 -2.02
C GLN A 159 -5.56 12.84 -1.81
N TYR A 160 -5.68 12.09 -2.90
CA TYR A 160 -5.47 10.65 -2.83
C TYR A 160 -3.99 10.36 -2.57
N ASN A 161 -3.75 9.41 -1.67
CA ASN A 161 -2.41 8.97 -1.32
C ASN A 161 -2.41 7.44 -1.18
N VAL A 162 -1.74 6.74 -2.11
CA VAL A 162 -1.61 5.28 -2.08
C VAL A 162 -0.87 4.79 -0.83
N ASN A 163 -0.03 5.62 -0.23
CA ASN A 163 0.72 5.33 0.99
C ASN A 163 -0.06 5.65 2.27
N LEU A 164 -1.28 6.19 2.17
CA LEU A 164 -2.10 6.58 3.31
C LEU A 164 -2.33 5.39 4.25
N TRP A 165 -2.33 5.62 5.56
CA TRP A 165 -2.49 4.58 6.58
C TRP A 165 -3.70 3.65 6.35
N LYS A 166 -4.77 4.14 5.72
CA LYS A 166 -5.95 3.32 5.31
C LYS A 166 -5.58 2.17 4.38
N ASN A 167 -4.55 2.35 3.55
CA ASN A 167 -4.03 1.37 2.61
C ASN A 167 -2.84 0.55 3.14
N MET A 168 -2.42 0.80 4.39
CA MET A 168 -1.24 0.14 4.95
C MET A 168 -1.63 -0.89 6.00
N MET A 169 -0.84 -1.97 6.08
CA MET A 169 -0.88 -2.93 7.19
C MET A 169 0.54 -3.45 7.45
N ILE A 170 0.83 -3.89 8.68
CA ILE A 170 2.09 -4.56 8.98
C ILE A 170 1.86 -6.06 9.01
N LEU A 171 2.54 -6.78 8.14
CA LEU A 171 2.42 -8.23 8.06
C LEU A 171 3.70 -8.92 8.55
N PRO A 172 3.58 -10.01 9.33
CA PRO A 172 4.70 -10.85 9.71
C PRO A 172 5.24 -11.60 8.52
N GLN A 173 6.56 -11.74 8.43
CA GLN A 173 7.20 -12.59 7.43
C GLN A 173 7.37 -14.03 7.93
N GLU A 174 7.41 -14.21 9.25
CA GLU A 174 7.68 -15.48 9.93
C GLU A 174 6.38 -16.13 10.42
N TYR A 175 6.26 -17.44 10.23
CA TYR A 175 5.07 -18.23 10.56
C TYR A 175 4.71 -18.20 12.05
N ASP A 176 5.70 -18.40 12.92
CA ASP A 176 5.52 -18.40 14.39
C ASP A 176 5.01 -17.05 14.91
N VAL A 177 5.51 -15.96 14.33
CA VAL A 177 5.03 -14.60 14.60
C VAL A 177 3.60 -14.43 14.09
N GLY A 178 3.31 -14.86 12.86
CA GLY A 178 1.96 -14.88 12.29
C GLY A 178 0.97 -15.59 13.21
N CYS A 179 1.35 -16.74 13.74
CA CYS A 179 0.56 -17.47 14.72
C CYS A 179 0.36 -16.72 16.04
N ARG A 180 1.42 -16.12 16.57
CA ARG A 180 1.36 -15.39 17.83
C ARG A 180 0.43 -14.18 17.78
N ILE A 181 0.43 -13.46 16.66
CA ILE A 181 -0.43 -12.26 16.46
C ILE A 181 -1.71 -12.58 15.67
N GLN A 182 -1.88 -13.84 15.29
CA GLN A 182 -3.01 -14.40 14.56
C GLN A 182 -3.23 -13.75 13.18
N LEU A 183 -2.19 -13.20 12.55
CA LEU A 183 -2.27 -12.58 11.23
C LEU A 183 -1.63 -13.47 10.15
N PRO A 184 -2.12 -13.41 8.90
CA PRO A 184 -1.47 -14.10 7.80
C PRO A 184 -0.07 -13.53 7.56
N THR A 185 0.82 -14.37 7.06
CA THR A 185 2.20 -13.97 6.75
C THR A 185 2.34 -13.38 5.36
N HIS A 186 3.37 -12.57 5.15
CA HIS A 186 3.86 -12.12 3.83
C HIS A 186 5.38 -12.38 3.73
N PRO A 187 5.81 -13.61 3.40
CA PRO A 187 7.22 -13.95 3.29
C PRO A 187 7.93 -13.16 2.19
N ALA A 188 9.23 -12.90 2.36
CA ALA A 188 10.03 -12.27 1.33
C ALA A 188 10.02 -13.10 0.04
N GLY A 189 9.68 -12.47 -1.09
CA GLY A 189 9.62 -13.12 -2.40
C GLY A 189 8.37 -13.96 -2.63
N ASP A 190 7.38 -13.94 -1.73
CA ASP A 190 6.09 -14.60 -1.96
C ASP A 190 5.38 -13.93 -3.16
N SER A 191 4.92 -14.75 -4.09
CA SER A 191 4.17 -14.29 -5.27
C SER A 191 2.70 -14.46 -5.00
N HIS A 192 1.91 -13.39 -5.17
CA HIS A 192 0.50 -13.41 -4.82
C HIS A 192 -0.46 -13.10 -5.97
N PRO A 193 -0.51 -13.94 -7.02
CA PRO A 193 -1.25 -13.65 -8.24
C PRO A 193 -2.76 -13.57 -8.01
N SER A 194 -3.31 -14.42 -7.14
CA SER A 194 -4.75 -14.40 -6.87
C SER A 194 -5.17 -13.20 -6.02
N TYR A 195 -4.31 -12.72 -5.12
CA TYR A 195 -4.53 -11.47 -4.40
C TYR A 195 -4.45 -10.28 -5.36
N SER A 196 -3.37 -10.20 -6.15
CA SER A 196 -3.16 -9.19 -7.18
C SER A 196 -4.34 -9.09 -8.14
N ALA A 197 -4.86 -10.21 -8.63
CA ALA A 197 -6.03 -10.22 -9.52
C ALA A 197 -7.28 -9.61 -8.86
N LYS A 198 -7.50 -9.85 -7.56
CA LYS A 198 -8.63 -9.25 -6.82
C LYS A 198 -8.44 -7.77 -6.58
N VAL A 199 -7.25 -7.35 -6.17
CA VAL A 199 -6.92 -5.93 -6.00
C VAL A 199 -7.14 -5.20 -7.33
N LYS A 200 -6.58 -5.75 -8.41
CA LYS A 200 -6.74 -5.22 -9.76
C LYS A 200 -8.21 -5.12 -10.18
N ALA A 201 -9.02 -6.14 -9.95
CA ALA A 201 -10.45 -6.08 -10.28
C ALA A 201 -11.17 -4.93 -9.54
N GLY A 202 -10.80 -4.66 -8.28
CA GLY A 202 -11.32 -3.52 -7.52
C GLY A 202 -10.86 -2.17 -8.08
N VAL A 203 -9.59 -2.06 -8.48
CA VAL A 203 -9.06 -0.85 -9.14
C VAL A 203 -9.76 -0.61 -10.48
N ASP A 204 -9.92 -1.64 -11.30
CA ASP A 204 -10.59 -1.58 -12.60
C ASP A 204 -12.08 -1.16 -12.44
N ALA A 205 -12.73 -1.63 -11.38
CA ALA A 205 -14.08 -1.20 -11.03
C ALA A 205 -14.12 0.30 -10.66
N ALA A 206 -13.21 0.76 -9.79
CA ALA A 206 -13.11 2.17 -9.42
C ALA A 206 -12.84 3.08 -10.62
N LEU A 207 -12.02 2.64 -11.58
CA LEU A 207 -11.65 3.41 -12.77
C LEU A 207 -12.61 3.24 -13.96
N THR A 208 -13.65 2.41 -13.84
CA THR A 208 -14.62 2.15 -14.91
C THR A 208 -15.24 3.42 -15.54
N PRO A 209 -15.52 4.51 -14.80
CA PRO A 209 -16.02 5.76 -15.39
C PRO A 209 -15.12 6.34 -16.50
N TYR A 210 -13.81 6.08 -16.49
CA TYR A 210 -12.88 6.58 -17.51
C TYR A 210 -12.97 5.82 -18.84
N LYS A 211 -13.60 4.64 -18.89
CA LYS A 211 -13.82 3.91 -20.16
C LYS A 211 -14.60 4.75 -21.17
N ALA A 212 -15.62 5.47 -20.72
CA ALA A 212 -16.41 6.33 -21.59
C ALA A 212 -15.63 7.57 -22.06
N VAL A 213 -14.65 8.04 -21.27
CA VAL A 213 -13.72 9.10 -21.67
C VAL A 213 -12.80 8.62 -22.79
N VAL A 214 -12.20 7.43 -22.63
CA VAL A 214 -11.37 6.81 -23.67
C VAL A 214 -12.13 6.64 -24.97
N GLU A 215 -13.38 6.16 -24.93
CA GLU A 215 -14.17 5.98 -26.15
C GLU A 215 -14.51 7.30 -26.84
N ALA A 216 -14.75 8.38 -26.09
CA ALA A 216 -14.93 9.71 -26.66
C ALA A 216 -13.63 10.24 -27.31
N VAL A 217 -12.49 10.09 -26.62
CA VAL A 217 -11.17 10.49 -27.15
C VAL A 217 -10.84 9.73 -28.44
N LYS A 218 -11.10 8.41 -28.49
CA LYS A 218 -10.92 7.58 -29.69
C LYS A 218 -11.71 8.09 -30.91
N LYS A 219 -12.92 8.61 -30.68
CA LYS A 219 -13.79 9.14 -31.74
C LYS A 219 -13.42 10.57 -32.17
N GLY A 220 -12.49 11.21 -31.45
CA GLY A 220 -12.20 12.62 -31.63
C GLY A 220 -13.35 13.53 -31.16
N ASP A 221 -14.17 13.04 -30.23
CA ASP A 221 -15.30 13.80 -29.71
C ASP A 221 -14.76 15.02 -28.93
N LYS A 222 -15.33 16.20 -29.22
CA LYS A 222 -14.99 17.45 -28.51
C LYS A 222 -15.57 17.51 -27.08
N THR A 223 -16.38 16.54 -26.73
CA THR A 223 -17.06 16.43 -25.44
C THR A 223 -16.94 15.01 -24.96
N HIS A 224 -16.53 14.84 -23.70
CA HIS A 224 -16.44 13.55 -23.04
C HIS A 224 -17.04 13.65 -21.63
N PRO A 225 -17.39 12.52 -21.00
CA PRO A 225 -17.74 12.51 -19.59
C PRO A 225 -16.60 13.09 -18.74
N ASN A 226 -16.95 13.69 -17.59
CA ASN A 226 -15.97 14.16 -16.62
C ASN A 226 -16.18 13.38 -15.31
N PRO A 227 -15.61 12.17 -15.16
CA PRO A 227 -15.68 11.43 -13.91
C PRO A 227 -15.21 12.28 -12.74
N ASP A 228 -15.95 12.29 -11.62
CA ASP A 228 -15.56 13.05 -10.44
C ASP A 228 -14.43 12.32 -9.69
N PRO A 229 -13.22 12.89 -9.59
CA PRO A 229 -12.11 12.25 -8.89
C PRO A 229 -12.37 12.04 -7.39
N VAL A 230 -13.35 12.74 -6.80
CA VAL A 230 -13.79 12.50 -5.42
C VAL A 230 -14.37 11.10 -5.27
N ASP A 231 -15.22 10.68 -6.23
CA ASP A 231 -15.84 9.35 -6.21
C ASP A 231 -14.79 8.26 -6.44
N ILE A 232 -13.83 8.50 -7.34
CA ILE A 232 -12.73 7.56 -7.61
C ILE A 232 -11.85 7.39 -6.37
N LYS A 233 -11.47 8.50 -5.72
CA LYS A 233 -10.73 8.47 -4.46
C LYS A 233 -11.48 7.70 -3.38
N ALA A 234 -12.78 7.97 -3.22
CA ALA A 234 -13.62 7.28 -2.25
C ALA A 234 -13.69 5.78 -2.52
N ALA A 235 -13.82 5.36 -3.79
CA ALA A 235 -13.85 3.95 -4.19
C ALA A 235 -12.51 3.24 -3.90
N LEU A 236 -11.38 3.86 -4.21
CA LEU A 236 -10.05 3.30 -3.93
C LEU A 236 -9.78 3.18 -2.43
N GLU A 237 -10.13 4.21 -1.64
CA GLU A 237 -10.01 4.14 -0.17
C GLU A 237 -10.94 3.08 0.43
N ALA A 238 -12.17 2.95 -0.09
CA ALA A 238 -13.10 1.90 0.32
C ALA A 238 -12.55 0.50 0.00
N LEU A 239 -11.93 0.32 -1.19
CA LEU A 239 -11.24 -0.91 -1.56
C LEU A 239 -10.11 -1.25 -0.58
N SER A 240 -9.24 -0.28 -0.24
CA SER A 240 -8.19 -0.47 0.76
C SER A 240 -8.74 -0.93 2.12
N MET A 241 -9.84 -0.33 2.57
CA MET A 241 -10.48 -0.71 3.83
C MET A 241 -11.15 -2.09 3.76
N ALA A 242 -11.76 -2.45 2.64
CA ALA A 242 -12.33 -3.78 2.42
C ALA A 242 -11.24 -4.88 2.39
N LEU A 243 -10.11 -4.60 1.73
CA LEU A 243 -8.95 -5.50 1.71
C LEU A 243 -8.40 -5.71 3.13
N HIS A 244 -8.25 -4.64 3.91
CA HIS A 244 -7.86 -4.75 5.33
C HIS A 244 -8.81 -5.66 6.11
N ALA A 245 -10.12 -5.39 6.02
CA ALA A 245 -11.13 -6.17 6.72
C ALA A 245 -11.06 -7.65 6.33
N GLY A 246 -10.83 -7.96 5.05
CA GLY A 246 -10.65 -9.34 4.61
C GLY A 246 -9.38 -9.99 5.16
N VAL A 247 -8.26 -9.25 5.29
CA VAL A 247 -7.02 -9.78 5.86
C VAL A 247 -7.23 -10.08 7.34
N VAL A 248 -7.93 -9.21 8.06
CA VAL A 248 -8.34 -9.44 9.46
C VAL A 248 -9.32 -10.61 9.57
N ALA A 249 -10.19 -10.83 8.58
CA ALA A 249 -11.12 -11.97 8.58
C ALA A 249 -10.43 -13.33 8.44
N LEU A 250 -9.16 -13.37 8.00
CA LEU A 250 -8.36 -14.62 7.95
C LEU A 250 -7.93 -15.12 9.34
N ARG A 251 -8.05 -14.32 10.40
CA ARG A 251 -7.58 -14.68 11.77
C ARG A 251 -8.03 -16.07 12.24
N PRO A 252 -9.32 -16.47 12.13
CA PRO A 252 -9.75 -17.80 12.56
C PRO A 252 -9.05 -18.93 11.80
N LEU A 253 -8.78 -18.75 10.50
CA LEU A 253 -8.01 -19.72 9.73
C LEU A 253 -6.57 -19.80 10.20
N VAL A 254 -5.92 -18.64 10.42
CA VAL A 254 -4.54 -18.60 10.93
C VAL A 254 -4.47 -19.38 12.24
N ILE A 255 -5.38 -19.11 13.19
CA ILE A 255 -5.44 -19.82 14.48
C ILE A 255 -5.57 -21.33 14.29
N ALA A 256 -6.44 -21.78 13.39
CA ALA A 256 -6.63 -23.21 13.11
C ALA A 256 -5.38 -23.86 12.51
N ALA A 257 -4.67 -23.15 11.64
CA ALA A 257 -3.47 -23.62 10.96
C ALA A 257 -2.21 -23.65 11.86
N CYS A 258 -2.20 -22.85 12.93
CA CYS A 258 -1.06 -22.76 13.86
C CYS A 258 -0.68 -24.07 14.55
N GLY A 259 -1.59 -25.05 14.60
CA GLY A 259 -1.34 -26.39 15.14
C GLY A 259 -0.88 -27.42 14.11
N THR A 260 -0.93 -27.12 12.81
CA THR A 260 -0.64 -28.07 11.73
C THR A 260 0.64 -27.77 10.95
N ASN A 261 1.33 -26.67 11.27
CA ASN A 261 2.44 -26.10 10.48
C ASN A 261 2.02 -25.66 9.06
N ASP A 262 0.72 -25.49 8.82
CA ASP A 262 0.23 -24.91 7.57
C ASP A 262 0.31 -23.39 7.63
N GLN A 263 1.00 -22.79 6.66
CA GLN A 263 1.16 -21.34 6.60
C GLN A 263 0.00 -20.69 5.84
N ILE A 264 -0.81 -19.89 6.56
CA ILE A 264 -1.78 -18.99 5.93
C ILE A 264 -1.06 -17.70 5.55
N SER A 265 -0.88 -17.48 4.25
CA SER A 265 -0.33 -16.24 3.72
C SER A 265 -1.43 -15.32 3.18
N ILE A 266 -1.07 -14.09 2.80
CA ILE A 266 -2.02 -13.17 2.15
C ILE A 266 -2.66 -13.78 0.88
N ASN A 267 -2.01 -14.77 0.26
CA ASN A 267 -2.59 -15.51 -0.87
C ASN A 267 -3.84 -16.31 -0.53
N SER A 268 -3.95 -16.79 0.71
CA SER A 268 -5.11 -17.55 1.19
C SER A 268 -6.39 -16.71 1.20
N PHE A 269 -6.29 -15.40 1.00
CA PHE A 269 -7.41 -14.47 0.78
C PHE A 269 -8.24 -14.78 -0.48
N ALA A 270 -7.64 -15.45 -1.47
CA ALA A 270 -8.27 -15.70 -2.76
C ALA A 270 -9.51 -16.61 -2.69
N SER A 271 -9.57 -17.56 -1.75
CA SER A 271 -10.71 -18.48 -1.63
C SER A 271 -11.81 -17.97 -0.69
N GLN A 272 -11.53 -16.97 0.16
CA GLN A 272 -12.44 -16.56 1.23
C GLN A 272 -13.30 -15.33 0.91
N VAL A 273 -12.84 -14.48 -0.02
CA VAL A 273 -13.69 -13.39 -0.51
C VAL A 273 -14.56 -13.93 -1.63
N GLY A 274 -15.68 -14.51 -1.23
CA GLY A 274 -16.84 -14.81 -2.06
C GLY A 274 -18.05 -14.05 -1.52
N THR A 275 -18.64 -13.21 -2.37
CA THR A 275 -20.02 -12.65 -2.33
C THR A 275 -20.33 -11.36 -1.56
N SER A 276 -19.44 -10.73 -0.78
CA SER A 276 -19.82 -9.54 0.01
C SER A 276 -18.98 -8.27 -0.13
N ILE A 277 -18.01 -8.20 -1.05
CA ILE A 277 -17.49 -6.89 -1.48
C ILE A 277 -18.50 -6.34 -2.48
N GLY A 278 -19.63 -5.85 -1.98
CA GLY A 278 -20.55 -5.05 -2.75
C GLY A 278 -19.84 -3.75 -3.10
N VAL A 279 -19.38 -3.67 -4.35
CA VAL A 279 -19.21 -2.39 -5.04
C VAL A 279 -20.53 -2.09 -5.73
#